data_AF-A0A923J725-F1
#
_entry.id   AF-A0A923J725-F1
#
_cell.length_a   1.000
_cell.length_b   1.000
_cell.length_c   1.000
_cell.angle_alpha   90.00
_cell.angle_beta   90.00
_cell.angle_gamma   90.00
#
_symmetry.space_group_name_H-M   'P 1'
#
loop_
_entity.id
_entity.type
_entity.pdbx_description
1 polymer ?
#
loop_
_entity_poly.entity_id
_entity_poly.type
_entity_poly.pdbx_seq_one_letter_code
_entity_poly.pdbx_strand_id
1 'polypeptide(L)'
;MVTHIPQMVGRAAPLLVFHDFIDDPDPEVMRHIQRQLSHRKDWLTQLKKKIGFEKRVKLSVEQLRVRLMFVPQLEKNHSAAYHRYCRDITDYVFEMNRMDNFYETITCPQVSYPPLPKTGIAAFLVHRLAKQYEAVCRFTAESGRSVKFKANGAIFSNHLGAVDLEIEMLEPGRYGLKRKPFTIWQNDTKNLYTLMSVPVEETLHYYLGTATDREIAAEMEENPPENLSTARRLAEEWMAVEESVVGGLVKGVLKRYGVRYNMKIPDLNSREQASALSLHQYRYRAQGIRLVGDLGFEDALGLYMDSPSDFRDRLFHKKMHNSGITVSQRTDSVPYRKLVSPP
;
A
#
# COMPACT_ATOMS: atom_id res chain seq x y z
N MET A 1 -13.47 -1.79 -28.11
CA MET A 1 -14.13 -0.47 -27.94
C MET A 1 -14.70 -0.39 -26.52
N VAL A 2 -13.94 0.14 -25.54
CA VAL A 2 -14.45 0.44 -24.19
C VAL A 2 -14.56 1.96 -24.10
N THR A 3 -15.59 2.54 -24.69
CA THR A 3 -15.71 4.01 -24.85
C THR A 3 -16.27 4.71 -23.63
N HIS A 4 -16.73 3.99 -22.60
CA HIS A 4 -17.14 4.59 -21.33
C HIS A 4 -17.18 3.55 -20.19
N ILE A 5 -16.46 3.79 -19.08
CA ILE A 5 -16.65 3.07 -17.82
C ILE A 5 -17.43 4.01 -16.87
N PRO A 6 -18.73 3.79 -16.68
CA PRO A 6 -19.55 4.64 -15.81
C PRO A 6 -19.15 4.51 -14.34
N GLN A 7 -19.31 5.60 -13.58
CA GLN A 7 -18.98 5.64 -12.16
C GLN A 7 -19.82 4.63 -11.36
N MET A 8 -19.16 3.88 -10.49
CA MET A 8 -19.81 2.86 -9.66
C MET A 8 -20.33 3.46 -8.36
N VAL A 9 -21.54 3.08 -7.96
CA VAL A 9 -22.11 3.48 -6.66
C VAL A 9 -21.44 2.66 -5.56
N GLY A 10 -20.94 3.34 -4.53
CA GLY A 10 -20.30 2.70 -3.37
C GLY A 10 -21.26 1.80 -2.58
N ARG A 11 -20.78 0.62 -2.16
CA ARG A 11 -21.51 -0.39 -1.38
C ARG A 11 -20.64 -0.90 -0.25
N ALA A 12 -21.26 -1.20 0.89
CA ALA A 12 -20.56 -1.66 2.09
C ALA A 12 -20.84 -3.13 2.45
N ALA A 13 -21.72 -3.81 1.71
CA ALA A 13 -22.19 -5.16 2.03
C ALA A 13 -22.62 -5.95 0.75
N PRO A 14 -22.69 -7.30 0.80
CA PRO A 14 -22.23 -8.16 1.92
C PRO A 14 -20.70 -8.10 2.06
N LEU A 15 -20.20 -8.36 3.27
CA LEU A 15 -18.77 -8.54 3.53
C LEU A 15 -18.46 -10.03 3.58
N LEU A 16 -17.61 -10.48 2.66
CA LEU A 16 -17.16 -11.86 2.54
C LEU A 16 -15.70 -11.97 3.01
N VAL A 17 -15.35 -13.11 3.60
CA VAL A 17 -13.98 -13.34 4.09
C VAL A 17 -13.09 -13.70 2.90
N PHE A 18 -11.93 -13.06 2.77
CA PHE A 18 -10.93 -13.42 1.77
C PHE A 18 -9.95 -14.44 2.34
N HIS A 19 -9.35 -14.12 3.49
CA HIS A 19 -8.48 -15.03 4.26
C HIS A 19 -8.73 -14.85 5.76
N ASP A 20 -8.31 -15.84 6.55
CA ASP A 20 -8.51 -15.85 8.01
C ASP A 20 -7.63 -14.87 8.77
N PHE A 21 -7.90 -14.76 10.07
CA PHE A 21 -7.14 -13.92 10.99
C PHE A 21 -5.67 -14.37 11.09
N ILE A 22 -4.77 -13.44 10.79
CA ILE A 22 -3.33 -13.57 10.99
C ILE A 22 -2.84 -12.55 12.01
N ASP A 23 -1.74 -12.85 12.72
CA ASP A 23 -1.06 -11.89 13.57
C ASP A 23 -0.35 -10.85 12.70
N ASP A 24 -0.91 -9.64 12.65
CA ASP A 24 -0.48 -8.58 11.74
C ASP A 24 -0.52 -7.22 12.44
N PRO A 25 0.62 -6.55 12.66
CA PRO A 25 0.69 -5.20 13.21
C PRO A 25 0.28 -4.14 12.16
N ASP A 26 -0.90 -4.30 11.55
CA ASP A 26 -1.38 -3.49 10.45
C ASP A 26 -1.45 -1.99 10.83
N PRO A 27 -0.66 -1.10 10.18
CA PRO A 27 -0.60 0.32 10.52
C PRO A 27 -1.90 1.09 10.29
N GLU A 28 -2.75 0.65 9.37
CA GLU A 28 -4.06 1.25 9.09
C GLU A 28 -5.03 0.94 10.25
N VAL A 29 -5.08 -0.31 10.68
CA VAL A 29 -5.89 -0.76 11.80
C VAL A 29 -5.40 -0.15 13.12
N MET A 30 -4.09 -0.12 13.36
CA MET A 30 -3.51 0.51 14.55
C MET A 30 -3.88 2.00 14.64
N ARG A 31 -3.76 2.74 13.54
CA ARG A 31 -4.19 4.16 13.47
C ARG A 31 -5.69 4.30 13.70
N HIS A 32 -6.50 3.39 13.15
CA HIS A 32 -7.94 3.39 13.38
C HIS A 32 -8.29 3.20 14.86
N ILE A 33 -7.69 2.19 15.52
CA ILE A 33 -7.89 1.90 16.94
C ILE A 33 -7.53 3.13 17.78
N GLN A 34 -6.35 3.72 17.54
CA GLN A 34 -5.91 4.93 18.25
C GLN A 34 -6.90 6.10 18.09
N ARG A 35 -7.39 6.34 16.87
CA ARG A 35 -8.39 7.38 16.59
C ARG A 35 -9.71 7.09 17.27
N GLN A 36 -10.25 5.87 17.19
CA GLN A 36 -11.54 5.54 17.82
C GLN A 36 -11.48 5.68 19.33
N LEU A 37 -10.39 5.22 19.95
CA LEU A 37 -10.21 5.32 21.40
C LEU A 37 -10.13 6.76 21.89
N SER A 38 -9.53 7.69 21.13
CA SER A 38 -9.48 9.11 21.52
C SER A 38 -10.85 9.79 21.51
N HIS A 39 -11.82 9.26 20.75
CA HIS A 39 -13.18 9.80 20.67
C HIS A 39 -14.13 9.22 21.73
N ARG A 40 -13.74 8.15 22.43
CA ARG A 40 -14.57 7.46 23.44
C ARG A 40 -14.39 8.06 24.84
N LYS A 41 -14.84 9.30 25.04
CA LYS A 41 -14.67 10.07 26.30
C LYS A 41 -15.19 9.35 27.55
N ASP A 42 -16.33 8.71 27.47
CA ASP A 42 -16.92 7.97 28.60
C ASP A 42 -16.03 6.80 29.02
N TRP A 43 -15.46 6.15 28.01
CA TRP A 43 -14.59 5.00 28.20
C TRP A 43 -13.24 5.42 28.81
N LEU A 44 -12.67 6.53 28.36
CA LEU A 44 -11.49 7.15 28.97
C LEU A 44 -11.74 7.56 30.44
N THR A 45 -12.96 8.00 30.76
CA THR A 45 -13.37 8.31 32.15
C THR A 45 -13.41 7.06 33.02
N GLN A 46 -13.97 5.95 32.53
CA GLN A 46 -13.97 4.67 33.25
C GLN A 46 -12.54 4.13 33.44
N LEU A 47 -11.72 4.23 32.39
CA LEU A 47 -10.31 3.87 32.42
C LEU A 47 -9.57 4.68 33.50
N LYS A 48 -9.79 6.00 33.55
CA LYS A 48 -9.22 6.91 34.56
C LYS A 48 -9.56 6.46 35.98
N LYS A 49 -10.83 6.10 36.24
CA LYS A 49 -11.25 5.57 37.55
C LYS A 49 -10.56 4.24 37.89
N LYS A 50 -10.32 3.38 36.90
CA LYS A 50 -9.79 2.02 37.13
C LYS A 50 -8.29 1.98 37.37
N ILE A 51 -7.49 2.72 36.60
CA ILE A 51 -6.02 2.70 36.69
C ILE A 51 -5.42 3.94 37.37
N GLY A 52 -6.24 4.95 37.68
CA GLY A 52 -5.86 6.10 38.49
C GLY A 52 -4.78 6.97 37.83
N PHE A 53 -5.06 7.53 36.65
CA PHE A 53 -4.17 8.50 36.00
C PHE A 53 -4.79 9.91 35.97
N GLU A 54 -4.00 10.92 36.30
CA GLU A 54 -4.49 12.30 36.32
C GLU A 54 -4.32 13.02 34.97
N LYS A 55 -3.19 12.80 34.29
CA LYS A 55 -2.79 13.58 33.10
C LYS A 55 -2.45 12.74 31.86
N ARG A 56 -1.67 11.66 31.98
CA ARG A 56 -1.25 10.86 30.82
C ARG A 56 -1.46 9.36 31.04
N VAL A 57 -1.85 8.69 29.96
CA VAL A 57 -1.89 7.24 29.86
C VAL A 57 -1.17 6.84 28.57
N LYS A 58 -0.26 5.86 28.66
CA LYS A 58 0.37 5.28 27.49
C LYS A 58 -0.53 4.16 26.94
N LEU A 59 -0.86 4.23 25.66
CA LEU A 59 -1.55 3.17 24.93
C LEU A 59 -0.52 2.36 24.14
N SER A 60 -0.57 1.03 24.27
CA SER A 60 0.12 0.09 23.39
C SER A 60 -0.85 -0.96 22.88
N VAL A 61 -0.73 -1.33 21.60
CA VAL A 61 -1.42 -2.51 21.04
C VAL A 61 -0.46 -3.68 21.20
N GLU A 62 -0.81 -4.65 22.04
CA GLU A 62 0.05 -5.80 22.37
C GLU A 62 -0.12 -6.97 21.41
N GLN A 63 -1.36 -7.17 20.97
CA GLN A 63 -1.74 -8.21 20.03
C GLN A 63 -2.69 -7.57 19.04
N LEU A 64 -2.49 -7.88 17.76
CA LEU A 64 -3.37 -7.46 16.68
C LEU A 64 -3.48 -8.61 15.69
N ARG A 65 -4.70 -9.11 15.55
CA ARG A 65 -5.06 -10.07 14.51
C ARG A 65 -5.93 -9.37 13.49
N VAL A 66 -5.62 -9.56 12.22
CA VAL A 66 -6.37 -8.98 11.10
C VAL A 66 -6.77 -10.09 10.15
N ARG A 67 -8.02 -10.03 9.67
CA ARG A 67 -8.48 -10.83 8.53
C ARG A 67 -8.92 -9.91 7.42
N LEU A 68 -8.58 -10.27 6.18
CA LEU A 68 -9.01 -9.54 5.01
C LEU A 68 -10.40 -9.98 4.58
N MET A 69 -11.21 -9.00 4.26
CA MET A 69 -12.57 -9.16 3.78
C MET A 69 -12.79 -8.30 2.55
N PHE A 70 -13.85 -8.58 1.81
CA PHE A 70 -14.19 -7.82 0.62
C PHE A 70 -15.69 -7.72 0.42
N VAL A 71 -16.10 -6.67 -0.30
CA VAL A 71 -17.45 -6.56 -0.86
C VAL A 71 -17.39 -7.11 -2.29
N PRO A 72 -18.17 -8.14 -2.64
CA PRO A 72 -18.13 -8.75 -3.95
C PRO A 72 -18.60 -7.76 -5.01
N GLN A 73 -17.99 -7.87 -6.18
CA GLN A 73 -18.39 -7.10 -7.33
C GLN A 73 -19.61 -7.78 -8.00
N LEU A 74 -20.78 -7.13 -7.99
CA LEU A 74 -22.00 -7.72 -8.54
C LEU A 74 -22.02 -7.64 -10.07
N GLU A 75 -22.50 -8.69 -10.71
CA GLU A 75 -22.70 -8.76 -12.15
C GLU A 75 -23.81 -7.80 -12.60
N LYS A 76 -23.41 -6.59 -12.97
CA LYS A 76 -24.19 -5.57 -13.67
C LYS A 76 -23.40 -5.08 -14.88
N ASN A 77 -24.04 -4.38 -15.81
CA ASN A 77 -23.40 -3.88 -17.05
C ASN A 77 -22.06 -3.15 -16.81
N HIS A 78 -21.96 -2.35 -15.74
CA HIS A 78 -20.73 -1.62 -15.40
C HIS A 78 -19.60 -2.56 -14.96
N SER A 79 -19.94 -3.60 -14.21
CA SER A 79 -19.00 -4.64 -13.77
C SER A 79 -18.38 -5.38 -14.94
N ALA A 80 -19.21 -5.77 -15.91
CA ALA A 80 -18.76 -6.47 -17.10
C ALA A 80 -17.87 -5.56 -17.97
N ALA A 81 -18.18 -4.26 -18.05
CA ALA A 81 -17.34 -3.30 -18.76
C ALA A 81 -15.97 -3.13 -18.10
N TYR A 82 -15.93 -2.97 -16.77
CA TYR A 82 -14.67 -2.87 -16.04
C TYR A 82 -13.84 -4.15 -16.12
N HIS A 83 -14.48 -5.33 -16.00
CA HIS A 83 -13.79 -6.61 -16.15
C HIS A 83 -13.16 -6.78 -17.53
N ARG A 84 -13.87 -6.40 -18.60
CA ARG A 84 -13.30 -6.38 -19.96
C ARG A 84 -12.14 -5.41 -20.07
N TYR A 85 -12.27 -4.21 -19.51
CA TYR A 85 -11.16 -3.25 -19.46
C TYR A 85 -9.94 -3.84 -18.75
N CYS A 86 -10.12 -4.45 -17.58
CA CYS A 86 -9.04 -5.07 -16.83
C CYS A 86 -8.29 -6.12 -17.64
N ARG A 87 -8.99 -6.96 -18.41
CA ARG A 87 -8.35 -7.93 -19.31
C ARG A 87 -7.59 -7.25 -20.45
N ASP A 88 -8.22 -6.29 -21.12
CA ASP A 88 -7.62 -5.60 -22.27
C ASP A 88 -6.35 -4.82 -21.88
N ILE A 89 -6.41 -4.09 -20.76
CA ILE A 89 -5.26 -3.31 -20.28
C ILE A 89 -4.13 -4.22 -19.78
N THR A 90 -4.42 -5.37 -19.16
CA THR A 90 -3.36 -6.30 -18.75
C THR A 90 -2.70 -6.94 -19.97
N ASP A 91 -3.49 -7.36 -20.96
CA ASP A 91 -2.96 -7.90 -22.21
C ASP A 91 -2.10 -6.86 -22.92
N TYR A 92 -2.52 -5.60 -22.92
CA TYR A 92 -1.74 -4.48 -23.44
C TYR A 92 -0.43 -4.26 -22.68
N VAL A 93 -0.44 -4.37 -21.35
CA VAL A 93 0.80 -4.29 -20.53
C VAL A 93 1.75 -5.43 -20.92
N PHE A 94 1.27 -6.66 -21.08
CA PHE A 94 2.11 -7.77 -21.52
C PHE A 94 2.66 -7.57 -22.94
N GLU A 95 1.81 -7.16 -23.90
CA GLU A 95 2.20 -6.86 -25.28
C GLU A 95 3.29 -5.78 -25.32
N MET A 96 3.08 -4.66 -24.63
CA MET A 96 3.96 -3.51 -24.65
C MET A 96 5.36 -3.83 -24.09
N ASN A 97 5.43 -4.71 -23.09
CA ASN A 97 6.68 -5.08 -22.42
C ASN A 97 7.26 -6.40 -22.94
N ARG A 98 6.64 -7.04 -23.94
CA ARG A 98 7.05 -8.34 -24.51
C ARG A 98 7.17 -9.44 -23.45
N MET A 99 6.20 -9.48 -22.55
CA MET A 99 6.16 -10.42 -21.44
C MET A 99 5.10 -11.49 -21.66
N ASP A 100 5.33 -12.67 -21.07
CA ASP A 100 4.30 -13.68 -20.94
C ASP A 100 3.28 -13.27 -19.88
N ASN A 101 2.00 -13.57 -20.14
CA ASN A 101 0.93 -13.33 -19.19
C ASN A 101 1.03 -14.32 -18.03
N PHE A 102 1.33 -13.83 -16.82
CA PHE A 102 1.44 -14.64 -15.62
C PHE A 102 0.10 -14.87 -14.89
N TYR A 103 -0.98 -14.19 -15.30
CA TYR A 103 -2.29 -14.41 -14.71
C TYR A 103 -2.91 -15.70 -15.22
N GLU A 104 -3.25 -16.60 -14.29
CA GLU A 104 -4.10 -17.75 -14.59
C GLU A 104 -5.57 -17.30 -14.70
N THR A 105 -5.98 -16.34 -13.86
CA THR A 105 -7.36 -15.85 -13.86
C THR A 105 -7.47 -14.39 -13.46
N ILE A 106 -8.43 -13.71 -14.08
CA ILE A 106 -8.91 -12.38 -13.70
C ILE A 106 -10.41 -12.53 -13.48
N THR A 107 -10.87 -12.46 -12.23
CA THR A 107 -12.22 -12.91 -11.83
C THR A 107 -12.85 -12.04 -10.74
N CYS A 108 -14.19 -12.06 -10.64
CA CYS A 108 -14.98 -11.34 -9.63
C CYS A 108 -15.49 -12.34 -8.57
N PRO A 109 -14.81 -12.51 -7.42
CA PRO A 109 -15.22 -13.51 -6.44
C PRO A 109 -16.59 -13.19 -5.82
N GLN A 110 -17.43 -14.23 -5.66
CA GLN A 110 -18.79 -14.12 -5.10
C GLN A 110 -18.99 -14.88 -3.78
N VAL A 111 -17.95 -15.58 -3.31
CA VAL A 111 -17.99 -16.44 -2.12
C VAL A 111 -16.84 -16.11 -1.19
N SER A 112 -16.99 -16.44 0.10
CA SER A 112 -15.87 -16.36 1.04
C SER A 112 -14.81 -17.40 0.67
N TYR A 113 -13.54 -17.11 0.97
CA TYR A 113 -12.38 -17.93 0.63
C TYR A 113 -12.34 -18.26 -0.87
N PRO A 114 -12.21 -17.25 -1.74
CA PRO A 114 -12.15 -17.50 -3.16
C PRO A 114 -10.97 -18.43 -3.48
N PRO A 115 -11.16 -19.40 -4.40
CA PRO A 115 -10.14 -20.39 -4.68
C PRO A 115 -8.89 -19.71 -5.27
N LEU A 116 -7.74 -20.04 -4.69
CA LEU A 116 -6.45 -19.66 -5.26
C LEU A 116 -6.05 -20.66 -6.34
N PRO A 117 -5.41 -20.20 -7.42
CA PRO A 117 -4.97 -21.07 -8.49
C PRO A 117 -3.80 -21.95 -8.00
N LYS A 118 -3.62 -23.11 -8.64
CA LYS A 118 -2.49 -24.01 -8.33
C LYS A 118 -1.19 -23.52 -8.97
N THR A 119 -1.30 -22.77 -10.07
CA THR A 119 -0.21 -22.20 -10.86
C THR A 119 -0.52 -20.74 -11.17
N GLY A 120 0.48 -19.96 -11.59
CA GLY A 120 0.28 -18.55 -11.96
C GLY A 120 -0.33 -17.68 -10.84
N ILE A 121 -0.91 -16.54 -11.24
CA ILE A 121 -1.48 -15.52 -10.34
C ILE A 121 -2.99 -15.36 -10.59
N ALA A 122 -3.77 -15.17 -9.53
CA ALA A 122 -5.16 -14.74 -9.63
C ALA A 122 -5.33 -13.24 -9.35
N ALA A 123 -6.02 -12.52 -10.24
CA ALA A 123 -6.49 -11.17 -9.97
C ALA A 123 -7.97 -11.20 -9.57
N PHE A 124 -8.26 -10.73 -8.36
CA PHE A 124 -9.62 -10.68 -7.81
C PHE A 124 -10.20 -9.27 -7.91
N LEU A 125 -11.19 -9.08 -8.75
CA LEU A 125 -11.92 -7.83 -8.91
C LEU A 125 -13.01 -7.73 -7.85
N VAL A 126 -12.80 -6.87 -6.87
CA VAL A 126 -13.74 -6.65 -5.77
C VAL A 126 -14.30 -5.24 -5.83
N HIS A 127 -15.42 -5.02 -5.15
CA HIS A 127 -15.95 -3.68 -5.04
C HIS A 127 -15.16 -2.85 -4.03
N ARG A 128 -14.98 -3.38 -2.81
CA ARG A 128 -14.23 -2.76 -1.72
C ARG A 128 -13.43 -3.78 -0.95
N LEU A 129 -12.29 -3.37 -0.43
CA LEU A 129 -11.49 -4.10 0.54
C LEU A 129 -11.82 -3.65 1.97
N ALA A 130 -11.86 -4.59 2.89
CA ALA A 130 -12.08 -4.34 4.30
C ALA A 130 -11.16 -5.20 5.17
N LYS A 131 -10.79 -4.68 6.33
CA LYS A 131 -9.99 -5.35 7.34
C LYS A 131 -10.82 -5.50 8.59
N GLN A 132 -11.07 -6.73 9.02
CA GLN A 132 -11.64 -6.99 10.34
C GLN A 132 -10.52 -7.31 11.31
N TYR A 133 -10.62 -6.78 12.52
CA TYR A 133 -9.54 -6.89 13.50
C TYR A 133 -10.01 -7.33 14.87
N GLU A 134 -9.10 -8.00 15.58
CA GLU A 134 -9.15 -8.31 17.00
C GLU A 134 -7.86 -7.81 17.64
N ALA A 135 -7.94 -6.94 18.63
CA ALA A 135 -6.80 -6.30 19.25
C ALA A 135 -6.83 -6.40 20.77
N VAL A 136 -5.68 -6.59 21.39
CA VAL A 136 -5.48 -6.41 22.83
C VAL A 136 -4.68 -5.14 23.05
N CYS A 137 -5.33 -4.13 23.64
CA CYS A 137 -4.72 -2.86 23.99
C CYS A 137 -4.35 -2.86 25.48
N ARG A 138 -3.15 -2.38 25.82
CA ARG A 138 -2.75 -2.07 27.20
C ARG A 138 -2.72 -0.56 27.39
N PHE A 139 -3.34 -0.12 28.48
CA PHE A 139 -3.24 1.24 28.98
C PHE A 139 -2.40 1.24 30.24
N THR A 140 -1.35 2.05 30.28
CA THR A 140 -0.43 2.16 31.41
C THR A 140 -0.40 3.59 31.94
N ALA A 141 -0.72 3.75 33.22
CA ALA A 141 -0.64 5.02 33.93
C ALA A 141 0.82 5.38 34.27
N GLU A 142 1.09 6.64 34.59
CA GLU A 142 2.42 7.09 35.07
C GLU A 142 2.88 6.34 36.33
N SER A 143 1.93 5.86 37.14
CA SER A 143 2.20 5.03 38.32
C SER A 143 2.64 3.60 38.00
N GLY A 144 2.69 3.20 36.72
CA GLY A 144 2.98 1.83 36.28
C GLY A 144 1.78 0.89 36.31
N ARG A 145 0.66 1.28 36.95
CA ARG A 145 -0.59 0.49 36.90
C ARG A 145 -1.08 0.37 35.46
N SER A 146 -1.49 -0.83 35.07
CA SER A 146 -1.98 -1.06 33.72
C SER A 146 -3.26 -1.90 33.70
N VAL A 147 -4.03 -1.71 32.62
CA VAL A 147 -5.22 -2.52 32.34
C VAL A 147 -5.22 -2.91 30.87
N LYS A 148 -5.61 -4.17 30.60
CA LYS A 148 -5.80 -4.67 29.24
C LYS A 148 -7.27 -4.54 28.82
N PHE A 149 -7.46 -4.32 27.54
CA PHE A 149 -8.76 -4.21 26.90
C PHE A 149 -8.76 -4.91 25.55
N LYS A 150 -9.83 -5.64 25.25
CA LYS A 150 -10.03 -6.27 23.95
C LYS A 150 -10.88 -5.34 23.08
N ALA A 151 -10.35 -4.93 21.94
CA ALA A 151 -11.06 -4.18 20.92
C ALA A 151 -11.27 -5.08 19.70
N ASN A 152 -12.44 -4.99 19.07
CA ASN A 152 -12.71 -5.62 17.79
C ASN A 152 -13.51 -4.66 16.92
N GLY A 153 -13.47 -4.88 15.62
CA GLY A 153 -14.17 -4.03 14.66
C GLY A 153 -13.76 -4.34 13.22
N ALA A 154 -14.28 -3.57 12.29
CA ALA A 154 -13.90 -3.64 10.89
C ALA A 154 -13.77 -2.24 10.30
N ILE A 155 -12.85 -2.11 9.34
CA ILE A 155 -12.63 -0.88 8.58
C ILE A 155 -12.59 -1.21 7.09
N PHE A 156 -13.01 -0.27 6.25
CA PHE A 156 -12.66 -0.34 4.83
C PHE A 156 -11.21 0.09 4.66
N SER A 157 -10.47 -0.69 3.88
CA SER A 157 -9.06 -0.39 3.62
C SER A 157 -8.93 0.72 2.59
N ASN A 158 -7.91 1.56 2.78
CA ASN A 158 -7.51 2.59 1.83
C ASN A 158 -6.64 2.04 0.69
N HIS A 159 -6.24 0.76 0.72
CA HIS A 159 -5.47 0.12 -0.35
C HIS A 159 -6.36 -0.17 -1.56
N LEU A 160 -6.01 0.37 -2.73
CA LEU A 160 -6.80 0.21 -3.96
C LEU A 160 -6.54 -1.10 -4.69
N GLY A 161 -5.32 -1.61 -4.58
CA GLY A 161 -5.01 -3.00 -4.78
C GLY A 161 -4.05 -3.51 -3.70
N ALA A 162 -3.73 -4.79 -3.78
CA ALA A 162 -2.88 -5.46 -2.81
C ALA A 162 -2.08 -6.56 -3.50
N VAL A 163 -0.75 -6.39 -3.54
CA VAL A 163 0.22 -7.46 -3.73
C VAL A 163 0.88 -7.71 -2.38
N ASP A 164 0.70 -8.92 -1.84
CA ASP A 164 1.25 -9.28 -0.55
C ASP A 164 2.59 -9.99 -0.73
N LEU A 165 3.64 -9.45 -0.09
CA LEU A 165 4.95 -10.08 0.06
C LEU A 165 5.07 -10.65 1.49
N GLU A 166 5.11 -11.98 1.60
CA GLU A 166 5.34 -12.66 2.87
C GLU A 166 6.83 -12.77 3.15
N ILE A 167 7.18 -12.50 4.40
CA ILE A 167 8.52 -12.71 4.95
C ILE A 167 8.38 -13.66 6.13
N GLU A 168 9.05 -14.80 6.03
CA GLU A 168 9.10 -15.82 7.07
C GLU A 168 10.53 -16.03 7.55
N MET A 169 10.71 -16.29 8.84
CA MET A 169 12.00 -16.72 9.37
C MET A 169 12.11 -18.23 9.17
N LEU A 170 13.04 -18.66 8.33
CA LEU A 170 13.31 -20.07 8.07
C LEU A 170 14.17 -20.65 9.19
N GLU A 171 15.23 -19.92 9.54
CA GLU A 171 16.19 -20.23 10.61
C GLU A 171 16.68 -18.90 11.22
N PRO A 172 17.32 -18.89 12.41
CA PRO A 172 17.89 -17.66 12.96
C PRO A 172 18.83 -16.97 11.95
N GLY A 173 18.50 -15.73 11.56
CA GLY A 173 19.25 -14.96 10.58
C GLY A 173 18.95 -15.29 9.10
N ARG A 174 18.09 -16.27 8.81
CA ARG A 174 17.72 -16.67 7.44
C ARG A 174 16.22 -16.49 7.20
N TYR A 175 15.87 -15.75 6.15
CA TYR A 175 14.49 -15.40 5.85
C TYR A 175 14.07 -15.87 4.45
N GLY A 176 12.83 -16.31 4.33
CA GLY A 176 12.17 -16.61 3.07
C GLY A 176 11.32 -15.43 2.63
N LEU A 177 11.30 -15.17 1.32
CA LEU A 177 10.49 -14.14 0.67
C LEU A 177 9.54 -14.82 -0.31
N LYS A 178 8.25 -14.52 -0.22
CA LYS A 178 7.26 -15.10 -1.12
C LYS A 178 6.10 -14.15 -1.38
N ARG A 179 5.93 -13.76 -2.64
CA ARG A 179 4.68 -13.10 -3.06
C ARG A 179 3.53 -14.09 -3.06
N LYS A 180 2.38 -13.66 -2.54
CA LYS A 180 1.16 -14.44 -2.66
C LYS A 180 0.80 -14.68 -4.12
N PRO A 181 0.14 -15.79 -4.48
CA PRO A 181 -0.27 -16.06 -5.86
C PRO A 181 -1.56 -15.32 -6.24
N PHE A 182 -1.80 -14.13 -5.67
CA PHE A 182 -2.97 -13.32 -5.98
C PHE A 182 -2.75 -11.82 -5.75
N THR A 183 -3.43 -11.00 -6.55
CA THR A 183 -3.69 -9.57 -6.29
C THR A 183 -5.18 -9.31 -6.22
N ILE A 184 -5.55 -8.27 -5.49
CA ILE A 184 -6.94 -7.82 -5.38
C ILE A 184 -7.07 -6.43 -5.99
N TRP A 185 -8.05 -6.23 -6.85
CA TRP A 185 -8.31 -4.95 -7.53
C TRP A 185 -9.66 -4.41 -7.07
N GLN A 186 -9.67 -3.35 -6.26
CA GLN A 186 -10.93 -2.71 -5.88
C GLN A 186 -11.38 -1.70 -6.94
N ASN A 187 -12.69 -1.58 -7.14
CA ASN A 187 -13.27 -0.64 -8.10
C ASN A 187 -14.05 0.53 -7.49
N ASP A 188 -14.27 0.54 -6.16
CA ASP A 188 -14.80 1.71 -5.45
C ASP A 188 -13.71 2.78 -5.32
N THR A 189 -13.55 3.55 -6.40
CA THR A 189 -12.52 4.58 -6.51
C THR A 189 -13.14 5.96 -6.67
N LYS A 190 -12.38 7.01 -6.33
CA LYS A 190 -12.87 8.38 -6.37
C LYS A 190 -13.00 8.95 -7.79
N ASN A 191 -12.24 8.41 -8.74
CA ASN A 191 -12.19 8.89 -10.11
C ASN A 191 -11.76 7.80 -11.11
N LEU A 192 -12.03 8.05 -12.39
CA LEU A 192 -11.78 7.11 -13.47
C LEU A 192 -10.28 6.84 -13.68
N TYR A 193 -9.39 7.83 -13.52
CA TYR A 193 -7.95 7.57 -13.65
C TYR A 193 -7.47 6.52 -12.64
N THR A 194 -7.92 6.65 -11.40
CA THR A 194 -7.59 5.73 -10.32
C THR A 194 -8.14 4.34 -10.63
N LEU A 195 -9.42 4.25 -11.02
CA LEU A 195 -10.04 2.99 -11.46
C LEU A 195 -9.22 2.30 -12.56
N MET A 196 -8.78 3.08 -13.55
CA MET A 196 -8.01 2.57 -14.68
C MET A 196 -6.59 2.16 -14.30
N SER A 197 -5.99 2.83 -13.31
CA SER A 197 -4.62 2.58 -12.86
C SER A 197 -4.46 1.28 -12.09
N VAL A 198 -5.45 0.86 -11.29
CA VAL A 198 -5.33 -0.32 -10.41
C VAL A 198 -4.82 -1.58 -11.13
N PRO A 199 -5.43 -2.09 -12.22
CA PRO A 199 -4.93 -3.29 -12.87
C PRO A 199 -3.52 -3.12 -13.46
N VAL A 200 -3.13 -1.90 -13.83
CA VAL A 200 -1.78 -1.61 -14.32
C VAL A 200 -0.76 -1.62 -13.19
N GLU A 201 -1.05 -0.89 -12.10
CA GLU A 201 -0.21 -0.76 -10.91
C GLU A 201 0.10 -2.16 -10.35
N GLU A 202 -0.93 -2.97 -10.12
CA GLU A 202 -0.81 -4.31 -9.53
C GLU A 202 -0.10 -5.31 -10.46
N THR A 203 -0.29 -5.20 -11.77
CA THR A 203 0.43 -6.03 -12.75
C THR A 203 1.92 -5.67 -12.78
N LEU A 204 2.24 -4.38 -12.70
CA LEU A 204 3.63 -3.93 -12.63
C LEU A 204 4.29 -4.34 -11.30
N HIS A 205 3.55 -4.35 -10.18
CA HIS A 205 4.05 -4.86 -8.90
C HIS A 205 4.44 -6.33 -8.96
N TYR A 206 3.71 -7.18 -9.69
CA TYR A 206 4.16 -8.56 -9.90
C TYR A 206 5.36 -8.67 -10.81
N TYR A 207 5.39 -7.88 -11.89
CA TYR A 207 6.47 -7.95 -12.85
C TYR A 207 7.79 -7.42 -12.27
N LEU A 208 7.79 -6.15 -11.88
CA LEU A 208 8.95 -5.46 -11.30
C LEU A 208 9.33 -6.02 -9.95
N GLY A 209 8.34 -6.55 -9.22
CA GLY A 209 8.55 -7.16 -7.93
C GLY A 209 9.54 -8.31 -7.95
N THR A 210 9.73 -9.00 -9.08
CA THR A 210 10.78 -10.02 -9.21
C THR A 210 12.19 -9.45 -9.04
N ALA A 211 12.45 -8.24 -9.54
CA ALA A 211 13.71 -7.54 -9.35
C ALA A 211 13.83 -7.03 -7.91
N THR A 212 12.76 -6.50 -7.34
CA THR A 212 12.71 -6.06 -5.94
C THR A 212 12.96 -7.22 -4.97
N ASP A 213 12.33 -8.37 -5.19
CA ASP A 213 12.50 -9.57 -4.35
C ASP A 213 13.94 -10.08 -4.42
N ARG A 214 14.57 -10.04 -5.60
CA ARG A 214 15.99 -10.37 -5.78
C ARG A 214 16.89 -9.44 -4.98
N GLU A 215 16.61 -8.13 -5.01
CA GLU A 215 17.40 -7.14 -4.29
C GLU A 215 17.26 -7.30 -2.76
N ILE A 216 16.04 -7.52 -2.28
CA ILE A 216 15.80 -7.79 -0.85
C ILE A 216 16.54 -9.07 -0.43
N ALA A 217 16.45 -10.14 -1.23
CA ALA A 217 17.14 -11.40 -0.94
C ALA A 217 18.66 -11.22 -0.87
N ALA A 218 19.25 -10.51 -1.84
CA ALA A 218 20.67 -10.22 -1.87
C ALA A 218 21.12 -9.39 -0.66
N GLU A 219 20.37 -8.34 -0.29
CA GLU A 219 20.70 -7.51 0.86
C GLU A 219 20.55 -8.27 2.19
N MET A 220 19.56 -9.18 2.29
CA MET A 220 19.43 -10.08 3.44
C MET A 220 20.56 -11.11 3.53
N GLU A 221 21.15 -11.51 2.41
CA GLU A 221 22.29 -12.42 2.40
C GLU A 221 23.59 -11.70 2.79
N GLU A 222 23.81 -10.50 2.25
CA GLU A 222 24.99 -9.67 2.56
C GLU A 222 24.94 -9.14 4.01
N ASN A 223 23.77 -8.71 4.47
CA ASN A 223 23.55 -8.13 5.79
C ASN A 223 22.35 -8.79 6.50
N PRO A 224 22.53 -10.02 7.06
CA PRO A 224 21.46 -10.78 7.69
C PRO A 224 20.69 -10.01 8.77
N PRO A 225 19.36 -9.86 8.64
CA PRO A 225 18.56 -9.19 9.66
C PRO A 225 18.55 -9.94 10.99
N GLU A 226 18.77 -9.22 12.09
CA GLU A 226 18.77 -9.80 13.45
C GLU A 226 17.45 -10.46 13.86
N ASN A 227 16.33 -9.97 13.31
CA ASN A 227 14.99 -10.45 13.62
C ASN A 227 14.00 -10.11 12.49
N LEU A 228 12.83 -10.73 12.56
CA LEU A 228 11.76 -10.55 11.56
C LEU A 228 11.31 -9.09 11.39
N SER A 229 11.37 -8.27 12.45
CA SER A 229 11.02 -6.86 12.35
C SER A 229 12.03 -6.08 11.49
N THR A 230 13.32 -6.39 11.62
CA THR A 230 14.36 -5.79 10.77
C THR A 230 14.22 -6.25 9.33
N ALA A 231 13.92 -7.53 9.10
CA ALA A 231 13.68 -8.09 7.77
C ALA A 231 12.48 -7.42 7.07
N ARG A 232 11.36 -7.24 7.80
CA ARG A 232 10.17 -6.52 7.30
C ARG A 232 10.46 -5.08 6.96
N ARG A 233 11.19 -4.36 7.82
CA ARG A 233 11.58 -2.97 7.54
C ARG A 233 12.42 -2.85 6.27
N LEU A 234 13.37 -3.77 6.07
CA LEU A 234 14.18 -3.81 4.84
C LEU A 234 13.29 -3.96 3.60
N ALA A 235 12.37 -4.93 3.61
CA ALA A 235 11.44 -5.12 2.51
C ALA A 235 10.53 -3.90 2.29
N GLU A 236 10.02 -3.27 3.36
CA GLU A 236 9.22 -2.03 3.28
C GLU A 236 9.99 -0.85 2.65
N GLU A 237 11.31 -0.81 2.83
CA GLU A 237 12.16 0.19 2.16
C GLU A 237 12.23 -0.07 0.65
N TRP A 238 12.51 -1.31 0.26
CA TRP A 238 12.57 -1.71 -1.16
C TRP A 238 11.23 -1.63 -1.89
N MET A 239 10.15 -2.09 -1.25
CA MET A 239 8.79 -1.97 -1.78
C MET A 239 8.43 -0.51 -2.05
N ALA A 240 8.92 0.46 -1.28
CA ALA A 240 8.65 1.87 -1.56
C ALA A 240 9.43 2.43 -2.76
N VAL A 241 10.60 1.86 -3.06
CA VAL A 241 11.32 2.14 -4.29
C VAL A 241 10.54 1.54 -5.47
N GLU A 242 10.04 0.29 -5.34
CA GLU A 242 9.15 -0.37 -6.31
C GLU A 242 7.91 0.51 -6.60
N GLU A 243 7.21 0.95 -5.57
CA GLU A 243 6.06 1.86 -5.64
C GLU A 243 6.37 3.16 -6.40
N SER A 244 7.60 3.67 -6.26
CA SER A 244 8.01 4.89 -6.94
C SER A 244 8.14 4.71 -8.45
N VAL A 245 8.76 3.60 -8.90
CA VAL A 245 8.91 3.29 -10.32
C VAL A 245 7.57 2.89 -10.94
N VAL A 246 6.78 2.07 -10.24
CA VAL A 246 5.43 1.66 -10.67
C VAL A 246 4.56 2.88 -10.88
N GLY A 247 4.53 3.81 -9.93
CA GLY A 247 3.75 5.04 -10.05
C GLY A 247 4.09 5.89 -11.28
N GLY A 248 5.36 5.92 -11.69
CA GLY A 248 5.80 6.58 -12.92
C GLY A 248 5.40 5.81 -14.18
N LEU A 249 5.57 4.49 -14.18
CA LEU A 249 5.28 3.64 -15.33
C LEU A 249 3.78 3.54 -15.64
N VAL A 250 2.91 3.48 -14.62
CA VAL A 250 1.44 3.48 -14.78
C VAL A 250 0.98 4.64 -15.67
N LYS A 251 1.51 5.85 -15.44
CA LYS A 251 1.19 7.02 -16.26
C LYS A 251 1.60 6.83 -17.73
N GLY A 252 2.78 6.22 -17.96
CA GLY A 252 3.26 5.88 -19.30
C GLY A 252 2.35 4.88 -20.01
N VAL A 253 1.97 3.79 -19.33
CA VAL A 253 1.06 2.75 -19.86
C VAL A 253 -0.26 3.37 -20.27
N LEU A 254 -0.94 4.07 -19.36
CA LEU A 254 -2.26 4.62 -19.61
C LEU A 254 -2.23 5.62 -20.77
N LYS A 255 -1.20 6.47 -20.85
CA LYS A 255 -1.03 7.40 -21.97
C LYS A 255 -0.95 6.66 -23.31
N ARG A 256 -0.10 5.63 -23.41
CA ARG A 256 0.07 4.86 -24.65
C ARG A 256 -1.18 4.05 -25.01
N TYR A 257 -1.85 3.47 -24.01
CA TYR A 257 -3.13 2.79 -24.18
C TYR A 257 -4.22 3.74 -24.72
N GLY A 258 -4.31 4.95 -24.14
CA GLY A 258 -5.22 6.00 -24.62
C GLY A 258 -4.96 6.36 -26.09
N VAL A 259 -3.70 6.50 -26.49
CA VAL A 259 -3.33 6.76 -27.90
C VAL A 259 -3.76 5.60 -28.80
N ARG A 260 -3.44 4.34 -28.43
CA ARG A 260 -3.78 3.15 -29.24
C ARG A 260 -5.28 3.04 -29.53
N TYR A 261 -6.11 3.34 -28.54
CA TYR A 261 -7.56 3.19 -28.66
C TYR A 261 -8.30 4.51 -28.94
N ASN A 262 -7.57 5.58 -29.29
CA ASN A 262 -8.12 6.92 -29.52
C ASN A 262 -9.05 7.38 -28.38
N MET A 263 -8.62 7.14 -27.13
CA MET A 263 -9.35 7.44 -25.92
C MET A 263 -8.62 8.51 -25.11
N LYS A 264 -9.36 9.53 -24.68
CA LYS A 264 -8.85 10.54 -23.75
C LYS A 264 -8.86 9.96 -22.33
N ILE A 265 -7.67 9.63 -21.83
CA ILE A 265 -7.48 9.27 -20.42
C ILE A 265 -7.59 10.55 -19.58
N PRO A 266 -8.39 10.57 -18.50
CA PRO A 266 -8.41 11.70 -17.58
C PRO A 266 -7.02 11.91 -16.96
N ASP A 267 -6.55 13.14 -16.87
CA ASP A 267 -5.31 13.43 -16.15
C ASP A 267 -5.49 13.25 -14.63
N LEU A 268 -4.39 12.89 -13.96
CA LEU A 268 -4.33 12.79 -12.51
C LEU A 268 -4.35 14.21 -11.90
N ASN A 269 -5.48 14.64 -11.32
CA ASN A 269 -5.58 15.98 -10.73
C ASN A 269 -4.67 16.12 -9.49
N SER A 270 -4.05 17.28 -9.32
CA SER A 270 -3.09 17.57 -8.24
C SER A 270 -3.68 17.44 -6.82
N ARG A 271 -4.98 17.71 -6.63
CA ARG A 271 -5.69 17.47 -5.36
C ARG A 271 -5.87 15.98 -5.03
N GLU A 272 -5.91 15.12 -6.04
CA GLU A 272 -6.16 13.68 -5.86
C GLU A 272 -4.87 12.94 -5.49
N GLN A 273 -3.73 13.39 -6.06
CA GLN A 273 -2.39 13.00 -5.61
C GLN A 273 -2.26 13.17 -4.09
N ALA A 274 -2.73 14.27 -3.54
CA ALA A 274 -2.64 14.55 -2.10
C ALA A 274 -3.38 13.54 -1.19
N SER A 275 -4.42 12.86 -1.69
CA SER A 275 -5.17 11.88 -0.89
C SER A 275 -4.59 10.47 -0.93
N ALA A 276 -3.86 10.12 -2.00
CA ALA A 276 -3.10 8.87 -2.11
C ALA A 276 -1.83 8.88 -1.23
N LEU A 277 -1.30 10.07 -0.89
CA LEU A 277 -0.08 10.26 -0.07
C LEU A 277 -0.22 9.87 1.42
N SER A 278 -1.35 9.29 1.86
CA SER A 278 -1.57 8.97 3.28
C SER A 278 -1.00 7.62 3.75
N LEU A 279 -0.50 6.81 2.81
CA LEU A 279 0.18 5.54 3.07
C LEU A 279 1.70 5.70 2.93
N HIS A 280 2.45 5.14 3.87
CA HIS A 280 3.91 5.27 3.96
C HIS A 280 4.64 4.69 2.73
N GLN A 281 4.06 3.68 2.08
CA GLN A 281 4.62 3.05 0.88
C GLN A 281 4.73 4.04 -0.31
N TYR A 282 3.86 5.04 -0.40
CA TYR A 282 3.87 6.03 -1.49
C TYR A 282 4.79 7.23 -1.24
N ARG A 283 5.67 7.19 -0.22
CA ARG A 283 6.50 8.34 0.19
C ARG A 283 7.43 8.88 -0.90
N TYR A 284 7.78 8.07 -1.90
CA TYR A 284 8.63 8.46 -3.03
C TYR A 284 7.89 8.61 -4.37
N ARG A 285 6.55 8.50 -4.38
CA ARG A 285 5.75 8.48 -5.62
C ARG A 285 6.02 9.69 -6.52
N ALA A 286 6.13 10.89 -5.93
CA ALA A 286 6.37 12.11 -6.70
C ALA A 286 7.78 12.14 -7.33
N GLN A 287 8.80 11.65 -6.63
CA GLN A 287 10.18 11.52 -7.10
C GLN A 287 10.24 10.49 -8.24
N GLY A 288 9.60 9.34 -8.05
CA GLY A 288 9.56 8.26 -9.04
C GLY A 288 8.87 8.69 -10.33
N ILE A 289 7.71 9.35 -10.24
CA ILE A 289 7.03 9.91 -11.43
C ILE A 289 7.93 10.86 -12.22
N ARG A 290 8.71 11.71 -11.54
CA ARG A 290 9.64 12.62 -12.21
C ARG A 290 10.80 11.86 -12.85
N LEU A 291 11.43 10.93 -12.12
CA LEU A 291 12.56 10.16 -12.62
C LEU A 291 12.18 9.31 -13.84
N VAL A 292 11.06 8.59 -13.77
CA VAL A 292 10.54 7.83 -14.93
C VAL A 292 10.20 8.75 -16.09
N GLY A 293 9.68 9.96 -15.81
CA GLY A 293 9.45 10.98 -16.83
C GLY A 293 10.73 11.46 -17.51
N ASP A 294 11.81 11.62 -16.76
CA ASP A 294 13.13 12.06 -17.26
C ASP A 294 13.84 10.96 -18.06
N LEU A 295 13.76 9.70 -17.60
CA LEU A 295 14.37 8.54 -18.27
C LEU A 295 13.57 8.11 -19.51
N GLY A 296 12.25 8.24 -19.46
CA GLY A 296 11.37 7.57 -20.40
C GLY A 296 11.00 6.15 -19.93
N PHE A 297 9.94 5.60 -20.53
CA PHE A 297 9.33 4.35 -20.06
C PHE A 297 10.25 3.14 -20.18
N GLU A 298 10.84 2.91 -21.36
CA GLU A 298 11.68 1.71 -21.61
C GLU A 298 12.94 1.75 -20.76
N ASP A 299 13.62 2.89 -20.71
CA ASP A 299 14.87 3.05 -19.96
C ASP A 299 14.65 2.94 -18.45
N ALA A 300 13.54 3.47 -17.93
CA ALA A 300 13.19 3.30 -16.52
C ALA A 300 12.85 1.85 -16.17
N LEU A 301 12.11 1.17 -17.05
CA LEU A 301 11.76 -0.24 -16.88
C LEU A 301 13.01 -1.12 -16.89
N GLY A 302 13.86 -0.98 -17.92
CA GLY A 302 15.11 -1.72 -18.04
C GLY A 302 16.04 -1.47 -16.87
N LEU A 303 16.25 -0.19 -16.51
CA LEU A 303 17.09 0.17 -15.36
C LEU A 303 16.62 -0.52 -14.08
N TYR A 304 15.32 -0.50 -13.78
CA TYR A 304 14.81 -1.09 -12.55
C TYR A 304 14.88 -2.63 -12.56
N MET A 305 14.57 -3.27 -13.70
CA MET A 305 14.66 -4.73 -13.82
C MET A 305 16.09 -5.25 -13.70
N ASP A 306 17.07 -4.48 -14.21
CA ASP A 306 18.49 -4.82 -14.17
C ASP A 306 19.09 -4.50 -12.79
N SER A 307 18.89 -3.27 -12.29
CA SER A 307 19.43 -2.80 -11.01
C SER A 307 18.43 -1.88 -10.27
N PRO A 308 17.61 -2.45 -9.35
CA PRO A 308 16.77 -1.65 -8.44
C PRO A 308 17.60 -0.67 -7.60
N SER A 309 18.83 -1.04 -7.22
CA SER A 309 19.79 -0.19 -6.51
C SER A 309 20.18 1.05 -7.31
N ASP A 310 20.52 0.92 -8.59
CA ASP A 310 20.87 2.07 -9.43
C ASP A 310 19.68 3.03 -9.59
N PHE A 311 18.47 2.47 -9.74
CA PHE A 311 17.26 3.27 -9.78
C PHE A 311 17.07 4.03 -8.46
N ARG A 312 17.23 3.35 -7.31
CA ARG A 312 17.15 3.94 -5.96
C ARG A 312 18.14 5.08 -5.78
N ASP A 313 19.37 4.90 -6.21
CA ASP A 313 20.40 5.93 -6.10
C ASP A 313 20.04 7.17 -6.93
N ARG A 314 19.58 6.99 -8.17
CA ARG A 314 19.10 8.11 -9.01
C ARG A 314 17.86 8.78 -8.44
N LEU A 315 16.95 8.01 -7.82
CA LEU A 315 15.75 8.52 -7.14
C LEU A 315 16.11 9.52 -6.04
N PHE A 316 17.25 9.33 -5.38
CA PHE A 316 17.72 10.17 -4.28
C PHE A 316 18.82 11.17 -4.65
N HIS A 317 19.48 11.06 -5.81
CA HIS A 317 20.64 11.89 -6.17
C HIS A 317 20.35 13.30 -6.73
N LYS A 318 19.10 13.70 -7.01
CA LYS A 318 18.79 15.05 -7.58
C LYS A 318 18.68 16.18 -6.54
N LYS A 319 19.62 16.28 -5.60
CA LYS A 319 19.78 17.44 -4.68
C LYS A 319 21.07 18.26 -4.87
N MET A 320 21.87 17.98 -5.91
CA MET A 320 23.23 18.53 -6.02
C MET A 320 23.53 19.37 -7.27
N HIS A 321 22.56 19.77 -8.10
CA HIS A 321 22.82 20.71 -9.22
C HIS A 321 21.70 21.75 -9.35
N ASN A 322 21.75 22.77 -8.50
CA ASN A 322 21.38 24.13 -8.88
C ASN A 322 22.18 25.12 -8.02
N SER A 323 23.18 25.72 -8.67
CA SER A 323 23.78 27.05 -8.45
C SER A 323 24.12 27.47 -7.01
N GLY A 324 25.42 27.68 -6.78
CA GLY A 324 25.96 28.10 -5.51
C GLY A 324 25.47 29.46 -5.05
N ILE A 325 25.16 29.51 -3.75
CA ILE A 325 25.51 30.63 -2.89
C ILE A 325 26.14 29.99 -1.65
N THR A 326 27.43 30.18 -1.49
CA THR A 326 28.15 29.90 -0.25
C THR A 326 27.59 30.80 0.83
N VAL A 327 26.90 30.25 1.83
CA VAL A 327 26.72 30.94 3.11
C VAL A 327 27.31 30.08 4.22
N SER A 328 28.52 30.50 4.57
CA SER A 328 29.24 30.32 5.82
C SER A 328 28.44 29.71 6.98
N GLN A 329 29.06 28.68 7.58
CA GLN A 329 28.74 28.20 8.93
C GLN A 329 28.77 29.36 9.92
N ARG A 330 27.63 29.65 10.54
CA ARG A 330 27.57 30.19 11.89
C ARG A 330 26.73 29.27 12.75
N THR A 331 27.44 28.59 13.65
CA THR A 331 26.93 28.18 14.95
C THR A 331 26.24 29.36 15.59
N ASP A 332 24.96 29.24 15.92
CA ASP A 332 24.40 29.90 17.09
C ASP A 332 23.20 29.09 17.60
N SER A 333 23.37 28.68 18.84
CA SER A 333 22.42 28.02 19.71
C SER A 333 21.27 28.96 20.13
N VAL A 334 20.33 28.35 20.87
CA VAL A 334 19.34 28.92 21.81
C VAL A 334 17.94 29.26 21.22
N PRO A 335 16.85 29.34 22.04
CA PRO A 335 15.84 28.29 22.21
C PRO A 335 14.40 28.82 22.03
N TYR A 336 13.35 27.98 22.01
CA TYR A 336 11.98 28.46 22.26
C TYR A 336 11.19 27.45 23.08
N ARG A 337 11.06 27.62 24.41
CA ARG A 337 10.18 28.49 25.23
C ARG A 337 8.70 28.09 25.23
N LYS A 338 8.27 27.64 26.42
CA LYS A 338 6.91 27.48 26.92
C LYS A 338 6.02 28.69 26.59
N LEU A 339 4.78 28.43 26.20
CA LEU A 339 3.68 29.38 26.35
C LEU A 339 2.69 28.83 27.38
N VAL A 340 2.75 29.43 28.56
CA VAL A 340 1.63 29.55 29.50
C VAL A 340 1.34 31.05 29.55
N SER A 341 0.07 31.45 29.57
CA SER A 341 -0.32 32.68 30.28
C SER A 341 -1.77 32.57 30.81
N PRO A 342 -1.99 32.94 32.09
CA PRO A 342 -3.30 33.13 32.76
C PRO A 342 -3.78 34.60 32.64
N PRO A 343 -4.87 35.08 33.28
CA PRO A 343 -5.79 34.51 34.29
C PRO A 343 -7.06 33.86 33.75
#